data_AF-L8WU57-F1
#
_entry.id   AF-L8WU57-F1
#
_cell.length_a   1.000
_cell.length_b   1.000
_cell.length_c   1.000
_cell.angle_alpha   90.00
_cell.angle_beta   90.00
_cell.angle_gamma   90.00
#
_symmetry.space_group_name_H-M   'P 1'
#
loop_
_entity.id
_entity.type
_entity.pdbx_description
1 polymer ?
#
loop_
_entity_poly.entity_id
_entity_poly.type
_entity_poly.pdbx_seq_one_letter_code
_entity_poly.pdbx_strand_id
1 'polypeptide(L)'
;MALLDEGETDWKVIVVDVHDPLASKLNDIEDVERHLPGLIRATNEWFRIYKIPDGKPENAFAFSGEAKNKKYATEIIHECHEAWRRLITGETPAKTPNYELSIANITVKNSPGYVDKSNEIYTSIPPDSRKPPAPIDPSISKWFHISSASV
;
A
#
# COMPACT_ATOMS: atom_id res chain seq x y z
N MET A 1 3.31 6.50 7.66
CA MET A 1 2.28 7.54 7.90
C MET A 1 0.94 6.85 8.12
N ALA A 2 0.11 7.36 9.04
CA ALA A 2 -1.17 6.76 9.41
C ALA A 2 -2.33 7.44 8.68
N LEU A 3 -2.61 7.07 7.44
CA LEU A 3 -3.74 7.61 6.67
C LEU A 3 -5.05 6.98 7.19
N LEU A 4 -6.09 7.80 7.28
CA LEU A 4 -7.46 7.36 7.43
C LEU A 4 -8.15 7.53 6.08
N ASP A 5 -8.19 6.45 5.30
CA ASP A 5 -8.78 6.44 3.97
C ASP A 5 -10.23 5.95 4.09
N GLU A 6 -11.20 6.84 3.84
CA GLU A 6 -12.63 6.52 3.93
C GLU A 6 -13.06 5.92 5.29
N GLY A 7 -12.37 6.31 6.36
CA GLY A 7 -12.64 5.85 7.73
C GLY A 7 -11.91 4.57 8.13
N GLU A 8 -11.11 4.00 7.24
CA GLU A 8 -10.29 2.81 7.49
C GLU A 8 -8.81 3.16 7.68
N THR A 9 -8.11 2.33 8.46
CA THR A 9 -6.67 2.49 8.67
C THR A 9 -5.91 2.04 7.43
N ASP A 10 -5.15 2.96 6.82
CA ASP A 10 -4.38 2.70 5.61
C ASP A 10 -2.92 3.15 5.78
N TRP A 11 -2.12 2.30 6.41
CA TRP A 11 -0.72 2.62 6.70
C TRP A 11 0.10 2.81 5.41
N LYS A 12 0.76 3.95 5.28
CA LYS A 12 1.72 4.24 4.20
C LYS A 12 3.14 4.07 4.71
N VAL A 13 3.80 2.98 4.32
CA VAL A 13 5.22 2.73 4.62
C VAL A 13 6.09 3.51 3.64
N ILE A 14 7.07 4.25 4.15
CA ILE A 14 8.06 4.96 3.33
C ILE A 14 9.31 4.08 3.25
N VAL A 15 9.71 3.74 2.03
CA VAL A 15 10.85 2.84 1.75
C VAL A 15 11.73 3.42 0.66
N VAL A 16 12.95 2.94 0.58
CA VAL A 16 13.91 3.20 -0.49
C VAL A 16 14.41 1.87 -1.02
N ASP A 17 14.66 1.79 -2.34
CA ASP A 17 15.33 0.64 -2.94
C ASP A 17 16.74 0.52 -2.37
N VAL A 18 17.16 -0.69 -1.97
CA VAL A 18 18.51 -0.95 -1.43
C VAL A 18 19.62 -0.69 -2.44
N HIS A 19 19.30 -0.64 -3.74
CA HIS A 19 20.21 -0.30 -4.82
C HIS A 19 20.24 1.20 -5.16
N ASP A 20 19.38 2.00 -4.54
CA ASP A 20 19.38 3.45 -4.75
C ASP A 20 20.70 4.07 -4.24
N PRO A 21 21.33 4.99 -4.98
CA PRO A 21 22.55 5.68 -4.53
C PRO A 21 22.42 6.39 -3.17
N LEU A 22 21.21 6.76 -2.75
CA LEU A 22 20.91 7.38 -1.47
C LEU A 22 20.57 6.36 -0.36
N ALA A 23 20.39 5.08 -0.66
CA ALA A 23 19.95 4.08 0.32
C ALA A 23 20.83 4.04 1.58
N SER A 24 22.15 4.09 1.40
CA SER A 24 23.12 4.11 2.52
C SER A 24 23.02 5.35 3.42
N LYS A 25 22.38 6.42 2.94
CA LYS A 25 22.18 7.69 3.65
C LYS A 25 20.78 7.85 4.25
N LEU A 26 19.85 6.95 3.92
CA LEU A 26 18.43 7.02 4.33
C LEU A 26 18.13 5.89 5.31
N ASN A 27 18.54 6.05 6.57
CA ASN A 27 18.45 4.97 7.56
C ASN A 27 17.26 5.10 8.52
N ASP A 28 16.77 6.33 8.72
CA ASP A 28 15.53 6.61 9.44
C ASP A 28 14.77 7.81 8.81
N ILE A 29 13.58 8.11 9.31
CA ILE A 29 12.66 9.07 8.69
C ILE A 29 13.22 10.50 8.64
N GLU A 30 14.05 10.88 9.60
CA GLU A 30 14.69 12.21 9.65
C GLU A 30 15.71 12.40 8.52
N ASP A 31 16.33 11.32 8.04
CA ASP A 31 17.27 11.39 6.92
C ASP A 31 16.54 11.71 5.60
N VAL A 32 15.27 11.32 5.49
CA VAL A 32 14.43 11.67 4.32
C VAL A 32 14.29 13.18 4.23
N GLU A 33 13.93 13.86 5.31
CA GLU A 33 13.80 15.32 5.28
C GLU A 33 15.17 16.02 5.09
N ARG A 34 16.26 15.42 5.60
CA ARG A 34 17.62 15.96 5.41
C ARG A 34 18.09 15.88 3.95
N HIS A 35 17.84 14.77 3.27
CA HIS A 35 18.34 14.51 1.92
C HIS A 35 17.33 14.84 0.81
N LEU A 36 16.04 14.84 1.13
CA LEU A 36 14.90 15.06 0.23
C LEU A 36 13.91 16.05 0.88
N PRO A 37 14.33 17.30 1.12
CA PRO A 37 13.55 18.27 1.89
C PRO A 37 12.19 18.55 1.23
N GLY A 38 11.14 18.54 2.04
CA GLY A 38 9.76 18.75 1.61
C GLY A 38 9.04 17.51 1.06
N LEU A 39 9.74 16.39 0.84
CA LEU A 39 9.11 15.16 0.33
C LEU A 39 8.04 14.64 1.29
N ILE A 40 8.30 14.62 2.59
CA ILE A 40 7.33 14.13 3.59
C ILE A 40 6.06 14.98 3.58
N ARG A 41 6.21 16.31 3.50
CA ARG A 41 5.09 17.25 3.41
C ARG A 41 4.30 17.07 2.12
N ALA A 42 4.98 16.92 0.99
CA ALA A 42 4.34 16.68 -0.31
C ALA A 42 3.59 15.35 -0.33
N THR A 43 4.15 14.29 0.27
CA THR A 43 3.47 12.98 0.42
C THR A 43 2.22 13.09 1.29
N ASN A 44 2.27 13.85 2.39
CA ASN A 44 1.09 14.11 3.22
C ASN A 44 -0.02 14.78 2.40
N GLU A 45 0.32 15.87 1.71
CA GLU A 45 -0.62 16.61 0.89
C GLU A 45 -1.20 15.75 -0.24
N TRP A 46 -0.38 14.94 -0.90
CA TRP A 46 -0.82 14.06 -1.98
C TRP A 46 -1.92 13.12 -1.51
N PHE A 47 -1.69 12.37 -0.43
CA PHE A 47 -2.68 11.41 0.10
C PHE A 47 -3.92 12.09 0.70
N ARG A 48 -3.80 13.36 1.10
CA ARG A 48 -4.89 14.19 1.59
C ARG A 48 -5.85 14.57 0.46
N ILE A 49 -5.32 14.96 -0.71
CA ILE A 49 -6.12 15.58 -1.78
C ILE A 49 -6.38 14.69 -3.02
N TYR A 50 -5.71 13.55 -3.18
CA TYR A 50 -5.72 12.81 -4.46
C TYR A 50 -7.10 12.37 -4.96
N LYS A 51 -8.09 12.21 -4.06
CA LYS A 51 -9.46 11.80 -4.41
C LYS A 51 -10.45 12.95 -4.56
N ILE A 52 -10.03 14.19 -4.29
CA ILE A 52 -10.88 15.39 -4.46
C ILE A 52 -11.32 15.56 -5.93
N PRO A 53 -10.48 15.33 -6.96
CA PRO A 53 -10.91 15.34 -8.35
C PRO A 53 -12.03 14.34 -8.66
N ASP A 54 -12.10 13.23 -7.92
CA ASP A 54 -13.13 12.19 -8.04
C ASP A 54 -14.40 12.50 -7.24
N GLY A 55 -14.49 13.69 -6.62
CA GLY A 55 -15.63 14.13 -5.84
C GLY A 55 -15.68 13.57 -4.41
N LYS A 56 -14.60 12.92 -3.95
CA LYS A 56 -14.50 12.40 -2.57
C LYS A 56 -13.99 13.49 -1.61
N PRO A 57 -14.33 13.40 -0.31
CA PRO A 57 -13.78 14.30 0.69
C PRO A 57 -12.27 14.14 0.84
N GLU A 58 -11.66 15.14 1.46
CA GLU A 58 -10.26 15.12 1.88
C GLU A 58 -10.01 13.98 2.87
N ASN A 59 -8.90 13.25 2.70
CA ASN A 59 -8.49 12.22 3.66
C ASN A 59 -7.86 12.85 4.91
N ALA A 60 -7.97 12.15 6.04
CA ALA A 60 -7.35 12.56 7.30
C ALA A 60 -6.14 11.68 7.66
N PHE A 61 -5.31 12.14 8.59
CA PHE A 61 -4.23 11.35 9.16
C PHE A 61 -4.35 11.29 10.68
N ALA A 62 -3.99 10.15 11.27
CA ALA A 62 -3.66 10.11 12.69
C ALA A 62 -2.30 10.80 12.96
N PHE A 63 -2.00 11.07 14.24
CA PHE A 63 -0.77 11.73 14.67
C PHE A 63 -0.48 13.07 13.96
N SER A 64 -1.52 13.81 13.57
CA SER A 64 -1.41 15.06 12.84
C SER A 64 -0.57 14.95 11.55
N GLY A 65 -0.56 13.78 10.90
CA GLY A 65 0.17 13.57 9.65
C GLY A 65 1.65 13.23 9.78
N GLU A 66 2.14 13.02 11.01
CA GLU A 66 3.54 12.67 11.28
C GLU A 66 3.95 11.35 10.60
N ALA A 67 5.09 11.38 9.89
CA ALA A 67 5.75 10.18 9.45
C ALA A 67 6.55 9.57 10.62
N LYS A 68 6.04 8.46 11.17
CA LYS A 68 6.73 7.73 12.24
C LYS A 68 8.03 7.09 11.73
N ASN A 69 8.99 6.96 12.64
CA ASN A 69 10.31 6.42 12.39
C ASN A 69 10.29 4.93 12.00
N LYS A 70 11.45 4.42 11.56
CA LYS A 70 11.66 3.04 11.13
C LYS A 70 11.24 2.02 12.18
N LYS A 71 11.52 2.28 13.46
CA LYS A 71 11.14 1.37 14.55
C LYS A 71 9.62 1.17 14.58
N TYR A 72 8.86 2.26 14.62
CA TYR A 72 7.40 2.20 14.62
C TYR A 72 6.86 1.56 13.34
N ALA A 73 7.41 1.91 12.18
CA ALA A 73 7.02 1.29 10.91
C ALA A 73 7.24 -0.23 10.91
N THR A 74 8.35 -0.70 11.50
CA THR A 74 8.67 -2.13 11.62
C THR A 74 7.67 -2.84 12.53
N GLU A 75 7.27 -2.23 13.65
CA GLU A 75 6.25 -2.78 14.56
C GLU A 75 4.90 -2.97 13.85
N ILE A 76 4.45 -1.97 13.07
CA ILE A 76 3.21 -2.07 12.27
C ILE A 76 3.32 -3.13 11.17
N ILE A 77 4.47 -3.22 10.48
CA ILE A 77 4.71 -4.28 9.49
C ILE A 77 4.60 -5.67 10.14
N HIS A 78 5.17 -5.85 11.34
CA HIS A 78 5.04 -7.09 12.08
C HIS A 78 3.59 -7.39 12.46
N GLU A 79 2.82 -6.41 12.94
CA GLU A 79 1.39 -6.57 13.23
C GLU A 79 0.61 -7.03 11.99
N CYS A 80 0.78 -6.37 10.84
CA CYS A 80 0.13 -6.75 9.60
C CYS A 80 0.59 -8.13 9.10
N HIS A 81 1.87 -8.47 9.28
CA HIS A 81 2.39 -9.80 8.95
C HIS A 81 1.76 -10.89 9.82
N GLU A 82 1.58 -10.63 11.11
CA GLU A 82 0.90 -11.55 12.04
C GLU A 82 -0.57 -11.74 11.65
N ALA A 83 -1.27 -10.67 11.27
CA ALA A 83 -2.63 -10.75 10.74
C ALA A 83 -2.69 -11.60 9.46
N TRP A 84 -1.76 -11.38 8.51
CA TRP A 84 -1.63 -12.22 7.31
C TRP A 84 -1.33 -13.67 7.67
N ARG A 85 -0.44 -13.93 8.65
CA ARG A 85 -0.08 -15.29 9.07
C ARG A 85 -1.31 -16.03 9.57
N ARG A 86 -2.11 -15.40 10.44
CA ARG A 86 -3.36 -16.00 10.95
C ARG A 86 -4.37 -16.27 9.84
N LEU A 87 -4.47 -15.37 8.86
CA LEU A 87 -5.31 -15.58 7.67
C LEU A 87 -4.82 -16.77 6.83
N ILE A 88 -3.54 -16.79 6.46
CA ILE A 88 -2.98 -17.79 5.56
C ILE A 88 -2.88 -19.18 6.20
N THR A 89 -2.80 -19.28 7.53
CA THR A 89 -2.84 -20.55 8.29
C THR A 89 -4.25 -21.01 8.64
N GLY A 90 -5.28 -20.20 8.37
CA GLY A 90 -6.68 -20.53 8.64
C GLY A 90 -7.14 -20.27 10.09
N GLU A 91 -6.32 -19.65 10.93
CA GLU A 91 -6.73 -19.17 12.27
C GLU A 91 -7.73 -18.01 12.20
N THR A 92 -7.72 -17.27 11.09
CA THR A 92 -8.73 -16.28 10.73
C THR A 92 -9.42 -16.73 9.44
N PRO A 93 -10.77 -16.76 9.38
CA PRO A 93 -11.48 -17.24 8.21
C PRO A 93 -11.26 -16.30 7.02
N ALA A 94 -10.91 -16.87 5.86
CA ALA A 94 -10.79 -16.11 4.61
C ALA A 94 -12.14 -15.66 4.03
N LYS A 95 -13.25 -16.24 4.51
CA LYS A 95 -14.61 -15.92 4.10
C LYS A 95 -15.48 -15.58 5.30
N THR A 96 -16.11 -14.42 5.27
CA THR A 96 -17.06 -13.91 6.27
C THR A 96 -18.26 -13.28 5.55
N PRO A 97 -19.32 -12.85 6.27
CA PRO A 97 -20.40 -12.07 5.65
C PRO A 97 -19.94 -10.73 5.05
N ASN A 98 -18.77 -10.20 5.46
CA ASN A 98 -18.28 -8.88 5.06
C ASN A 98 -17.20 -8.94 3.97
N TYR A 99 -16.51 -10.08 3.80
CA TYR A 99 -15.43 -10.23 2.82
C TYR A 99 -15.21 -11.69 2.41
N GLU A 100 -14.65 -11.89 1.22
CA GLU A 100 -14.20 -13.18 0.71
C GLU A 100 -12.83 -13.00 0.03
N LEU A 101 -11.78 -13.50 0.69
CA LEU A 101 -10.40 -13.42 0.22
C LEU A 101 -9.96 -14.75 -0.38
N SER A 102 -9.38 -14.71 -1.59
CA SER A 102 -8.67 -15.86 -2.12
C SER A 102 -7.33 -16.01 -1.40
N ILE A 103 -7.13 -17.15 -0.75
CA ILE A 103 -5.86 -17.53 -0.11
C ILE A 103 -5.13 -18.64 -0.88
N ALA A 104 -5.51 -18.87 -2.14
CA ALA A 104 -4.88 -19.86 -3.01
C ALA A 104 -3.37 -19.55 -3.17
N ASN A 105 -2.51 -20.50 -2.85
CA ASN A 105 -1.06 -20.31 -2.91
C ASN A 105 -0.31 -21.63 -3.17
N ILE A 106 0.92 -21.55 -3.68
CA ILE A 106 1.74 -22.73 -4.03
C ILE A 106 2.95 -22.94 -3.10
N THR A 107 3.14 -22.09 -2.09
CA THR A 107 4.38 -22.05 -1.29
C THR A 107 4.16 -22.28 0.21
N VAL A 108 2.98 -21.96 0.74
CA VAL A 108 2.64 -22.13 2.16
C VAL A 108 1.92 -23.47 2.32
N LYS A 109 2.69 -24.56 2.37
CA LYS A 109 2.16 -25.95 2.38
C LYS A 109 1.14 -26.25 3.47
N ASN A 110 1.24 -25.55 4.60
CA ASN A 110 0.33 -25.74 5.74
C ASN A 110 -0.92 -24.84 5.66
N SER A 111 -1.07 -24.05 4.59
CA SER A 111 -2.23 -23.20 4.38
C SER A 111 -3.44 -24.03 3.91
N PRO A 112 -4.66 -23.75 4.40
CA PRO A 112 -5.87 -24.33 3.82
C PRO A 112 -6.09 -23.95 2.34
N GLY A 113 -5.43 -22.88 1.86
CA GLY A 113 -5.42 -22.47 0.46
C GLY A 113 -4.28 -23.06 -0.38
N TYR A 114 -3.49 -24.02 0.14
CA TYR A 114 -2.40 -24.60 -0.64
C TYR A 114 -2.93 -25.36 -1.86
N VAL A 115 -2.43 -25.01 -3.04
CA VAL A 115 -2.69 -25.70 -4.31
C VAL A 115 -1.37 -26.19 -4.89
N ASP A 116 -1.32 -27.48 -5.25
CA ASP A 116 -0.20 -28.02 -6.00
C ASP A 116 -0.23 -27.55 -7.47
N LYS A 117 0.91 -27.59 -8.16
CA LYS A 117 1.00 -27.21 -9.58
C LYS A 117 0.19 -28.10 -10.53
N SER A 118 -0.22 -29.29 -10.09
CA SER A 118 -1.16 -30.16 -10.82
C SER A 118 -2.63 -29.76 -10.64
N ASN A 119 -2.93 -28.86 -9.70
CA ASN A 119 -4.31 -28.40 -9.44
C ASN A 119 -4.86 -27.61 -10.63
N GLU A 120 -6.17 -27.74 -10.88
CA GLU A 120 -6.87 -27.03 -11.96
C GLU A 120 -6.73 -25.50 -11.84
N ILE A 121 -6.74 -24.95 -10.62
CA ILE A 121 -6.54 -23.51 -10.38
C ILE A 121 -5.19 -23.03 -10.92
N TYR A 122 -4.14 -23.85 -10.79
CA TYR A 122 -2.80 -23.51 -11.29
C TYR A 122 -2.67 -23.78 -12.80
N THR A 123 -3.15 -24.93 -13.26
CA THR A 123 -3.01 -25.36 -14.66
C THR A 123 -3.89 -24.58 -15.63
N SER A 124 -4.97 -23.96 -15.15
CA SER A 124 -5.85 -23.08 -15.93
C SER A 124 -5.31 -21.65 -16.09
N ILE A 125 -4.20 -21.28 -15.42
CA ILE A 125 -3.59 -19.95 -15.60
C ILE A 125 -3.16 -19.80 -17.07
N PRO A 126 -3.66 -18.78 -17.80
CA PRO A 126 -3.31 -18.60 -19.20
C PRO A 126 -1.80 -18.38 -19.38
N PRO A 127 -1.22 -18.84 -20.51
CA PRO A 127 0.15 -18.49 -20.86
C PRO A 127 0.30 -16.97 -21.06
N ASP A 128 1.55 -16.51 -21.01
CA ASP A 128 1.87 -15.11 -21.28
C ASP A 128 1.31 -14.66 -22.63
N SER A 129 0.57 -13.55 -22.61
CA SER A 129 -0.06 -12.92 -23.77
C SER A 129 0.14 -11.41 -23.77
N ARG A 130 1.23 -10.93 -23.15
CA ARG A 130 1.58 -9.51 -23.05
C ARG A 130 1.50 -8.81 -24.41
N LYS A 131 0.72 -7.73 -24.45
CA LYS A 131 0.58 -6.81 -25.57
C LYS A 131 1.26 -5.48 -25.23
N PRO A 132 1.58 -4.63 -26.23
CA PRO A 132 1.96 -3.25 -25.97
C PRO A 132 0.90 -2.53 -25.11
N PRO A 133 1.30 -1.54 -24.29
CA PRO A 133 0.35 -0.72 -23.55
C PRO A 133 -0.72 -0.11 -24.47
N ALA A 134 -1.98 -0.16 -24.03
CA ALA A 134 -3.07 0.51 -24.75
C ALA A 134 -2.91 2.04 -24.67
N PRO A 135 -3.49 2.80 -25.60
CA PRO A 135 -3.56 4.25 -25.49
C PRO A 135 -4.24 4.68 -24.19
N ILE A 136 -3.72 5.74 -23.57
CA ILE A 136 -4.29 6.36 -22.36
C ILE A 136 -5.21 7.49 -22.80
N ASP A 137 -6.37 7.62 -22.14
CA ASP A 137 -7.28 8.72 -22.39
C ASP A 137 -6.60 10.07 -22.11
N PRO A 138 -6.63 11.04 -23.05
CA PRO A 138 -5.97 12.33 -22.86
C PRO A 138 -6.45 13.12 -21.63
N SER A 139 -7.66 12.87 -21.12
CA SER A 139 -8.18 13.50 -19.90
C SER A 139 -7.32 13.24 -18.67
N ILE A 140 -6.54 12.15 -18.64
CA ILE A 140 -5.57 11.85 -17.56
C ILE A 140 -4.45 12.89 -17.48
N SER A 141 -4.19 13.64 -18.58
CA SER A 141 -3.20 14.72 -18.58
C SER A 141 -3.72 16.02 -17.95
N LYS A 142 -4.99 16.07 -17.54
CA LYS A 142 -5.60 17.25 -16.90
C LYS A 142 -4.97 17.49 -15.53
N TRP A 143 -4.53 18.73 -15.30
CA TRP A 143 -4.08 19.18 -13.98
C TRP A 143 -5.23 19.78 -13.17
N PHE A 144 -5.33 19.36 -11.92
CA PHE A 144 -6.27 19.90 -10.95
C PHE A 144 -5.54 20.80 -9.97
N HIS A 145 -5.97 22.04 -9.86
CA HIS A 145 -5.43 23.01 -8.90
C HIS A 145 -6.33 22.99 -7.66
N ILE A 146 -5.93 22.20 -6.66
CA ILE A 146 -6.66 22.07 -5.40
C ILE A 146 -5.93 22.89 -4.35
N SER A 147 -6.55 23.97 -3.89
CA SER A 147 -6.09 24.72 -2.73
C SER A 147 -6.84 24.21 -1.50
N SER A 148 -6.13 23.73 -0.47
CA SER A 148 -6.70 23.68 0.88
C SER A 148 -7.13 25.10 1.24
N ALA A 149 -8.41 25.29 1.60
CA ALA A 149 -8.87 26.58 2.09
C ALA A 149 -7.95 27.04 3.24
N SER A 150 -7.51 28.28 3.18
CA SER A 150 -6.74 28.92 4.25
C SER A 150 -7.53 28.80 5.56
N VAL A 151 -6.94 28.17 6.58
CA VAL A 151 -7.42 28.28 7.96
C VAL A 151 -7.09 29.68 8.47
#